data_AF-A0A6N4W9W3-F1
#
_entry.id   AF-A0A6N4W9W3-F1
#
_cell.length_a   1.000
_cell.length_b   1.000
_cell.length_c   1.000
_cell.angle_alpha   90.00
_cell.angle_beta   90.00
_cell.angle_gamma   90.00
#
_symmetry.space_group_name_H-M   'P 1'
#
loop_
_entity.id
_entity.type
_entity.pdbx_description
1 polymer ?
#
loop_
_entity_poly.entity_id
_entity_poly.type
_entity_poly.pdbx_seq_one_letter_code
_entity_poly.pdbx_strand_id
1 'polypeptide(L)' 'MLEIVAKAAIWDYHVECDRCSAAIDVSVLVCRPSPAIAKHTLNELLVDFGWLPTVRGGFCRSHALQLRGR' A
#
# COMPACT_ATOMS: atom_id res chain seq x y z
N MET A 1 -12.91 20.47 -26.39
CA MET A 1 -13.57 19.87 -25.22
C MET A 1 -12.62 18.83 -24.64
N LEU A 2 -11.88 19.19 -23.60
CA LEU A 2 -11.00 18.30 -22.84
C LEU A 2 -11.04 18.79 -21.39
N GLU A 3 -12.04 18.35 -20.65
CA GLU A 3 -12.09 18.53 -19.20
C GLU A 3 -11.59 17.25 -18.54
N ILE A 4 -10.31 17.22 -18.22
CA ILE A 4 -9.78 16.30 -17.21
C ILE A 4 -9.68 17.10 -15.93
N VAL A 5 -10.73 17.07 -15.11
CA VAL A 5 -10.68 17.59 -13.74
C VAL A 5 -10.39 16.42 -12.80
N ALA A 6 -9.14 15.97 -12.78
CA ALA A 6 -8.63 15.10 -11.73
C ALA A 6 -8.35 15.95 -10.50
N LYS A 7 -9.14 15.81 -9.42
CA LYS A 7 -8.90 16.55 -8.17
C LYS A 7 -8.83 15.74 -6.87
N ALA A 8 -8.70 14.40 -6.96
CA ALA A 8 -7.83 13.60 -6.07
C ALA A 8 -7.95 12.12 -6.46
N ALA A 9 -7.27 11.74 -7.55
CA ALA A 9 -7.06 10.35 -7.91
C ALA A 9 -5.90 9.73 -7.11
N ILE A 10 -5.16 10.53 -6.33
CA ILE A 10 -3.99 10.10 -5.55
C ILE A 10 -4.42 9.86 -4.11
N TRP A 11 -4.10 8.68 -3.60
CA TRP A 11 -4.37 8.25 -2.23
C TRP A 11 -3.03 7.95 -1.56
N ASP A 12 -2.71 8.72 -0.54
CA ASP A 12 -1.47 8.58 0.22
C ASP A 12 -1.69 7.67 1.43
N TYR A 13 -0.79 6.71 1.60
CA TYR A 13 -0.84 5.72 2.66
C TYR A 13 0.48 5.71 3.44
N HIS A 14 0.39 5.91 4.75
CA HIS A 14 1.47 5.61 5.68
C HIS A 14 1.25 4.19 6.22
N VAL A 15 2.21 3.29 5.99
CA VAL A 15 2.13 1.90 6.43
C VAL A 15 3.26 1.62 7.41
N GLU A 16 2.91 1.36 8.66
CA GLU A 16 3.84 0.98 9.71
C GLU A 16 3.95 -0.54 9.83
N CYS A 17 5.12 -1.02 10.27
CA CYS A 17 5.30 -2.43 10.57
C CYS A 17 4.72 -2.79 11.94
N ASP A 18 3.92 -3.85 12.01
CA ASP A 18 3.31 -4.34 13.26
C ASP A 18 4.30 -4.84 14.34
N ARG A 19 5.61 -4.87 14.05
CA ARG A 19 6.65 -5.47 14.91
C ARG A 19 7.85 -4.57 15.18
N CYS A 20 8.02 -3.48 14.45
CA CYS A 20 9.10 -2.52 14.65
C CYS A 20 8.71 -1.14 14.15
N SER A 21 9.61 -0.16 14.30
CA SER A 21 9.40 1.22 13.86
C SER A 21 9.60 1.45 12.35
N ALA A 22 9.74 0.39 11.55
CA ALA A 22 9.85 0.56 10.10
C ALA A 22 8.51 1.04 9.54
N ALA A 23 8.56 2.01 8.63
CA ALA A 23 7.40 2.52 7.93
C ALA A 23 7.70 2.74 6.44
N ILE A 24 6.67 2.78 5.62
CA ILE A 24 6.74 3.12 4.20
C ILE A 24 5.56 4.02 3.83
N ASP A 25 5.86 5.09 3.11
CA ASP A 25 4.86 5.98 2.52
C ASP A 25 4.63 5.57 1.07
N VAL A 26 3.36 5.34 0.69
CA VAL A 26 2.97 4.89 -0.64
C VAL A 26 1.82 5.74 -1.15
N SER A 27 2.01 6.35 -2.31
CA SER A 27 0.97 7.08 -3.02
C SER A 27 0.42 6.24 -4.17
N VAL A 28 -0.91 6.07 -4.23
CA VAL A 28 -1.59 5.32 -5.29
C VAL A 28 -2.42 6.27 -6.15
N LEU A 29 -2.12 6.35 -7.45
CA LEU A 29 -2.95 7.06 -8.42
C LEU A 29 -3.97 6.09 -9.05
N VAL A 30 -5.26 6.29 -8.78
CA VAL A 30 -6.36 5.55 -9.42
C VAL A 30 -7.14 6.42 -10.40
N CYS A 31 -7.13 6.06 -11.68
CA CYS A 31 -7.87 6.79 -12.73
C CYS A 31 -9.39 6.82 -12.49
N ARG A 32 -9.92 5.89 -11.68
CA ARG A 32 -11.30 5.87 -11.20
C ARG A 32 -11.29 5.78 -9.67
N PRO A 33 -11.95 6.69 -8.94
CA PRO A 33 -11.94 6.69 -7.48
C PRO A 33 -12.74 5.51 -6.94
N SER A 34 -12.06 4.38 -6.72
CA SER A 34 -12.61 3.18 -6.09
C SER A 34 -11.70 2.76 -4.94
N PRO A 35 -12.19 2.80 -3.69
CA PRO A 35 -11.38 2.42 -2.52
C PRO A 35 -10.85 0.99 -2.59
N ALA A 36 -11.62 0.08 -3.21
CA ALA A 36 -11.21 -1.31 -3.39
C ALA A 36 -10.03 -1.42 -4.36
N ILE A 37 -10.05 -0.67 -5.46
CA ILE A 37 -8.94 -0.62 -6.43
C ILE A 37 -7.72 0.02 -5.77
N ALA A 38 -7.88 1.15 -5.09
CA ALA A 38 -6.78 1.83 -4.41
C ALA A 38 -6.11 0.92 -3.36
N LYS A 39 -6.91 0.21 -2.55
CA LYS A 39 -6.40 -0.76 -1.56
C LYS A 39 -5.70 -1.96 -2.22
N HIS A 40 -6.24 -2.48 -3.32
CA HIS A 40 -5.60 -3.57 -4.04
C HIS A 40 -4.26 -3.13 -4.63
N THR A 41 -4.22 -1.97 -5.29
CA THR A 41 -2.97 -1.40 -5.84
C THR A 41 -1.93 -1.11 -4.75
N LEU A 42 -2.35 -0.58 -3.59
CA LEU A 42 -1.47 -0.44 -2.43
C LEU A 42 -0.83 -1.79 -2.04
N ASN A 43 -1.63 -2.85 -1.93
CA ASN A 43 -1.14 -4.16 -1.52
C ASN A 43 -0.12 -4.72 -2.52
N GLU A 44 -0.36 -4.61 -3.83
CA GLU A 44 0.59 -5.04 -4.86
C GLU A 44 1.91 -4.27 -4.74
N LEU A 45 1.85 -2.94 -4.61
CA LEU A 45 3.05 -2.11 -4.43
C LEU A 45 3.82 -2.49 -3.17
N LEU A 46 3.13 -2.70 -2.04
CA LEU A 46 3.77 -3.15 -0.81
C LEU A 46 4.53 -4.47 -1.03
N VAL A 47 3.92 -5.43 -1.75
CA VAL A 47 4.57 -6.71 -2.10
C VAL A 47 5.80 -6.49 -2.98
N ASP A 48 5.74 -5.60 -3.97
CA ASP A 48 6.89 -5.26 -4.84
C ASP A 48 8.06 -4.67 -4.04
N PHE A 49 7.77 -3.88 -3.01
CA PHE A 49 8.78 -3.36 -2.06
C PHE A 49 9.19 -4.37 -0.97
N GLY A 50 8.72 -5.61 -1.06
CA GLY A 50 9.06 -6.69 -0.13
C GLY A 50 8.33 -6.62 1.21
N TRP A 51 7.30 -5.80 1.34
CA TRP A 51 6.40 -5.79 2.50
C TRP A 51 5.33 -6.89 2.37
N LEU A 52 4.77 -7.29 3.50
CA LEU A 52 3.64 -8.22 3.55
C LEU A 52 2.40 -7.48 4.08
N PRO A 53 1.46 -7.09 3.19
CA PRO A 53 0.18 -6.55 3.63
C PRO A 53 -0.68 -7.66 4.25
N THR A 54 -1.40 -7.32 5.31
CA THR A 54 -2.36 -8.22 5.95
C THR A 54 -3.69 -7.51 6.22
N VAL A 55 -4.69 -8.25 6.67
CA VAL A 55 -5.98 -7.68 7.06
C VAL A 55 -5.90 -6.74 8.27
N ARG A 56 -4.85 -6.84 9.10
CA ARG A 56 -4.68 -6.05 10.34
C ARG A 56 -3.63 -4.96 10.26
N GLY A 57 -2.72 -5.01 9.29
CA GLY A 57 -1.56 -4.13 9.21
C GLY A 57 -0.55 -4.59 8.16
N GLY A 58 0.70 -4.15 8.29
CA GLY A 58 1.79 -4.48 7.39
C GLY A 58 3.00 -5.05 8.12
N PHE A 59 3.76 -5.93 7.46
CA PHE A 59 5.08 -6.33 7.94
C PHE A 59 6.16 -5.86 6.98
N CYS A 60 7.20 -5.22 7.53
CA CYS A 60 8.39 -4.89 6.75
C CYS A 60 9.10 -6.16 6.27
N ARG A 61 9.98 -6.02 5.29
CA ARG A 61 10.69 -7.14 4.64
C ARG A 61 11.27 -8.16 5.63
N SER A 62 11.95 -7.70 6.69
CA SER A 62 12.56 -8.60 7.67
C SER A 62 11.53 -9.45 8.43
N HIS A 63 10.42 -8.84 8.86
CA HIS A 63 9.36 -9.57 9.59
C HIS A 63 8.46 -10.39 8.66
N ALA A 64 8.26 -9.93 7.42
CA ALA A 64 7.56 -10.69 6.39
C ALA A 64 8.23 -12.05 6.13
N LEU A 65 9.57 -12.08 6.05
CA LEU A 65 10.33 -13.33 5.88
C LEU A 65 10.19 -14.28 7.07
N GLN A 66 10.15 -13.75 8.30
CA GLN A 66 9.97 -14.57 9.51
C GLN A 66 8.57 -15.20 9.59
N LEU A 67 7.55 -14.54 9.05
CA LEU A 67 6.18 -15.07 8.99
C LEU A 67 5.99 -16.09 7.86
N ARG A 68 6.63 -15.89 6.70
CA ARG A 68 6.56 -16.82 5.57
C ARG A 68 7.42 -18.07 5.75
N GLY A 69 8.43 -18.01 6.62
CA GLY A 69 9.28 -19.16 6.98
C GLY A 69 8.68 -20.09 8.04
N ARG A 70 7.42 -19.88 8.43
CA ARG A 70 6.63 -20.77 9.29
C ARG A 70 5.52 -21.43 8.48
#